data_AF-A0A6I1Z2I4-F1
#
_entry.id   AF-A0A6I1Z2I4-F1
#
_cell.length_a   1.000
_cell.length_b   1.000
_cell.length_c   1.000
_cell.angle_alpha   90.00
_cell.angle_beta   90.00
_cell.angle_gamma   90.00
#
_symmetry.space_group_name_H-M   'P 1'
#
loop_
_entity.id
_entity.type
_entity.pdbx_description
1 polymer ?
#
loop_
_entity_poly.entity_id
_entity_poly.type
_entity_poly.pdbx_seq_one_letter_code
_entity_poly.pdbx_strand_id
1 'polypeptide(L)' 'MAEICDVCGEPLDEDNVSRCLICGGKFHMAWSIDAPVKNCGQAWFDERYCSLGFICTPCINENPQLRRSLIETGGTLP' A
#
# COMPACT_ATOMS: atom_id res chain seq x y z
N MET A 1 6.72 -22.35 -2.91
CA MET A 1 6.02 -21.71 -4.05
C MET A 1 6.35 -20.23 -3.96
N ALA A 2 6.79 -19.61 -5.05
CA ALA A 2 7.03 -18.16 -5.05
C ALA A 2 5.68 -17.45 -4.89
N GLU A 3 5.59 -16.48 -3.99
CA GLU A 3 4.39 -15.67 -3.84
C GLU A 3 4.32 -14.64 -4.97
N ILE A 4 3.12 -14.33 -5.44
CA ILE A 4 2.88 -13.47 -6.60
C ILE A 4 2.14 -12.22 -6.14
N CYS A 5 2.48 -11.09 -6.74
CA CYS A 5 1.80 -9.82 -6.49
C CYS A 5 0.40 -9.84 -7.11
N ASP A 6 -0.63 -9.67 -6.30
CA ASP A 6 -2.04 -9.63 -6.74
C ASP A 6 -2.36 -8.45 -7.67
N VAL A 7 -1.46 -7.47 -7.78
CA VAL A 7 -1.66 -6.26 -8.58
C VAL A 7 -1.02 -6.37 -9.96
N CYS A 8 0.21 -6.90 -10.04
CA CYS A 8 0.97 -6.91 -11.28
C CYS A 8 1.31 -8.30 -11.81
N GLY A 9 1.05 -9.36 -11.04
CA GLY A 9 1.34 -10.74 -11.44
C GLY A 9 2.83 -11.13 -11.38
N GLU A 10 3.73 -10.21 -11.02
CA GLU A 10 5.15 -10.49 -10.88
C GLU A 10 5.48 -11.15 -9.53
N PRO A 11 6.58 -11.92 -9.42
CA PRO A 11 7.04 -12.49 -8.16
C PRO A 11 7.27 -11.41 -7.08
N LEU A 12 6.85 -11.72 -5.87
CA LEU A 12 7.15 -10.93 -4.68
C LEU A 12 8.55 -11.30 -4.17
N ASP A 13 9.30 -10.31 -3.70
CA ASP A 13 10.41 -10.57 -2.79
C ASP A 13 9.85 -10.72 -1.36
N GLU A 14 10.59 -11.40 -0.49
CA GLU A 14 10.13 -11.65 0.88
C GLU A 14 10.16 -10.35 1.73
N ASP A 15 11.02 -9.40 1.37
CA ASP A 15 11.27 -8.18 2.15
C ASP A 15 10.33 -7.03 1.79
N ASN A 16 10.10 -6.74 0.51
CA ASN A 16 9.33 -5.58 0.06
C ASN A 16 7.89 -5.96 -0.30
N VAL A 17 7.25 -6.61 0.68
CA VAL A 17 5.88 -7.11 0.60
C VAL A 17 4.99 -6.45 1.63
N SER A 18 3.76 -6.13 1.23
CA SER A 18 2.68 -5.79 2.17
C SER A 18 1.38 -6.47 1.77
N ARG A 19 0.41 -6.45 2.68
CA ARG A 19 -0.92 -7.05 2.49
C ARG A 19 -1.98 -5.96 2.48
N CYS A 20 -2.85 -6.02 1.48
CA CYS A 20 -3.96 -5.09 1.36
C CYS A 20 -4.98 -5.30 2.48
N LEU A 21 -5.34 -4.22 3.18
CA LEU A 21 -6.36 -4.24 4.24
C LEU A 21 -7.78 -4.56 3.74
N ILE A 22 -8.03 -4.46 2.43
CA ILE A 22 -9.36 -4.64 1.83
C ILE A 22 -9.52 -6.06 1.27
N CYS A 23 -8.71 -6.41 0.28
CA CYS A 23 -8.83 -7.72 -0.37
C CYS A 23 -7.98 -8.81 0.27
N GLY A 24 -7.05 -8.48 1.18
CA GLY A 24 -6.12 -9.43 1.78
C GLY A 24 -5.01 -9.93 0.84
N GLY A 25 -4.98 -9.46 -0.41
CA GLY A 25 -3.94 -9.78 -1.38
C GLY A 25 -2.57 -9.20 -1.00
N LYS A 26 -1.50 -9.88 -1.40
CA LYS A 26 -0.11 -9.43 -1.20
C LYS A 26 0.34 -8.60 -2.40
N PHE A 27 1.08 -7.54 -2.15
CA PHE A 27 1.57 -6.64 -3.20
C PHE A 27 2.94 -6.05 -2.87
N HIS A 28 3.66 -5.59 -3.90
CA HIS A 28 4.96 -4.95 -3.75
C HIS A 28 4.85 -3.61 -3.02
N MET A 29 5.63 -3.47 -1.94
CA MET A 29 5.74 -2.26 -1.15
C MET A 29 7.22 -2.01 -0.83
N ALA A 30 7.81 -1.00 -1.46
CA ALA A 30 9.16 -0.56 -1.19
C ALA A 30 9.27 0.05 0.21
N TRP A 31 10.12 -0.51 1.07
CA TRP A 31 10.40 0.03 2.41
C TRP A 31 11.58 1.02 2.44
N SER A 32 12.32 1.12 1.34
CA SER A 32 13.41 2.07 1.13
C SER A 32 13.27 2.73 -0.23
N ILE A 33 13.81 3.94 -0.37
CA ILE A 33 13.89 4.66 -1.65
C ILE A 33 14.75 3.90 -2.68
N ASP A 34 15.72 3.11 -2.20
CA ASP A 34 16.63 2.32 -3.02
C ASP A 34 16.15 0.87 -3.22
N ALA A 35 14.96 0.53 -2.72
CA ALA A 35 14.42 -0.82 -2.89
C ALA A 35 14.18 -1.11 -4.39
N PRO A 36 14.66 -2.24 -4.93
CA PRO A 36 14.56 -2.56 -6.35
C PRO A 36 13.17 -3.08 -6.75
N VAL A 37 12.10 -2.61 -6.09
CA VAL A 37 10.72 -2.98 -6.38
C VAL A 37 9.88 -1.76 -6.68
N LYS A 38 8.85 -1.95 -7.52
CA LYS A 38 7.81 -0.95 -7.76
C LYS A 38 6.80 -0.94 -6.62
N ASN A 39 6.14 0.19 -6.39
CA ASN A 39 5.01 0.24 -5.48
C ASN A 39 3.71 -0.14 -6.20
N CYS A 40 3.11 -1.26 -5.78
CA CYS A 40 1.82 -1.75 -6.28
C CYS A 40 0.64 -1.35 -5.38
N GLY A 41 0.88 -0.47 -4.42
CA GLY A 41 -0.13 0.08 -3.53
C GLY A 41 0.37 1.35 -2.86
N GLN A 42 -0.34 1.77 -1.82
CA GLN A 42 0.00 2.94 -1.03
C GLN A 42 -0.10 2.61 0.45
N ALA A 43 0.79 3.22 1.23
CA ALA A 43 0.71 3.26 2.67
C ALA A 43 -0.01 4.53 3.12
N TRP A 44 -0.62 4.46 4.29
CA TRP A 44 -1.37 5.53 4.91
C TRP A 44 -1.19 5.50 6.41
N PHE A 45 -1.16 6.66 7.04
CA PHE A 45 -1.17 6.75 8.49
C PHE A 45 -2.52 7.30 8.95
N ASP A 46 -3.24 6.50 9.75
CA ASP A 46 -4.41 6.94 10.50
C ASP A 46 -3.95 7.55 11.82
N GLU A 47 -4.04 8.88 11.93
CA GLU A 47 -3.65 9.61 13.14
C GLU A 47 -4.59 9.37 14.33
N ARG A 48 -5.87 9.04 14.08
CA ARG A 48 -6.86 8.82 15.15
C ARG A 48 -6.59 7.52 15.88
N TYR A 49 -6.12 6.52 15.15
CA TYR A 49 -5.80 5.20 15.69
C TYR A 49 -4.30 4.92 15.77
N CYS A 50 -3.45 5.91 15.44
CA CYS A 50 -1.99 5.78 15.35
C CYS A 50 -1.56 4.52 14.57
N SER A 51 -2.22 4.25 13.45
CA SER A 51 -2.07 2.99 12.73
C SER A 51 -1.60 3.21 11.30
N LEU A 52 -0.78 2.30 10.79
CA LEU A 52 -0.31 2.32 9.41
C LEU A 52 -1.14 1.31 8.59
N GLY A 53 -1.81 1.80 7.55
CA GLY A 53 -2.61 1.00 6.64
C GLY A 53 -1.97 0.86 5.27
N PHE A 54 -2.22 -0.27 4.62
CA PHE A 54 -1.66 -0.60 3.31
C PHE A 54 -2.78 -1.06 2.38
N ILE A 55 -2.89 -0.43 1.21
CA ILE A 55 -3.96 -0.71 0.25
C ILE A 55 -3.37 -0.83 -1.15
N CYS A 56 -3.74 -1.88 -1.88
CA CYS A 56 -3.29 -2.08 -3.25
C CYS A 56 -3.95 -1.09 -4.21
N THR A 57 -3.28 -0.78 -5.33
CA THR A 57 -3.79 0.17 -6.32
C THR A 57 -5.19 -0.17 -6.87
N PRO A 58 -5.55 -1.45 -7.15
CA PRO A 58 -6.89 -1.81 -7.58
C PRO A 58 -7.97 -1.39 -6.58
N CYS A 59 -7.80 -1.76 -5.30
CA CYS A 59 -8.78 -1.40 -4.26
C CYS A 59 -8.85 0.11 -4.02
N ILE A 60 -7.74 0.86 -4.17
CA ILE A 60 -7.76 2.33 -4.11
C ILE A 60 -8.61 2.91 -5.24
N ASN A 61 -8.46 2.39 -6.47
CA ASN A 61 -9.19 2.86 -7.63
C ASN A 61 -10.70 2.56 -7.54
N GLU A 62 -11.05 1.41 -6.96
CA GLU A 62 -12.44 1.01 -6.71
C GLU A 62 -13.08 1.77 -5.54
N ASN A 63 -12.27 2.35 -4.64
CA ASN A 63 -12.72 3.08 -3.47
C ASN A 63 -12.15 4.51 -3.42
N PRO A 64 -12.60 5.43 -4.30
CA PRO A 64 -12.08 6.79 -4.40
C PRO A 64 -12.13 7.61 -3.10
N GLN A 65 -13.04 7.28 -2.20
CA GLN A 65 -13.15 7.85 -0.86
C GLN A 65 -11.90 7.60 -0.03
N LEU A 66 -11.26 6.43 -0.16
CA LEU A 66 -10.01 6.13 0.54
C LEU A 66 -8.90 7.04 0.06
N ARG A 67 -8.81 7.24 -1.26
CA ARG A 67 -7.83 8.13 -1.89
C ARG A 67 -7.89 9.57 -1.35
N ARG A 68 -9.07 10.04 -0.90
CA ARG A 68 -9.23 11.35 -0.25
C ARG A 68 -8.65 11.36 1.17
N SER A 69 -8.98 10.34 1.96
CA SER A 69 -8.42 10.17 3.30
C SER A 69 -6.90 9.94 3.31
N LEU A 70 -6.34 9.34 2.25
CA LEU A 70 -4.89 9.20 2.04
C LEU A 70 -4.16 10.54 1.90
N ILE A 71 -4.84 11.57 1.40
CA ILE A 71 -4.27 12.89 1.10
C ILE A 71 -4.56 13.88 2.24
N GLU A 72 -5.71 13.76 2.90
CA GLU A 72 -6.18 14.72 3.92
C GLU A 72 -5.49 14.60 5.29
N THR A 73 -4.81 13.49 5.61
CA THR A 73 -3.92 13.39 6.79
C THR A 73 -2.56 14.07 6.56
N GLY A 74 -2.31 14.62 5.38
CA GLY A 74 -1.24 15.61 5.14
C GLY A 74 -1.63 17.02 5.56
N GLY A 75 -2.43 17.15 6.63
CA GLY A 75 -2.82 18.44 7.21
C GLY A 75 -1.57 19.23 7.59
N THR A 76 -1.47 20.44 7.04
CA THR A 76 -0.41 21.43 7.23
C THR A 76 0.17 21.43 8.63
N LEU A 77 1.47 21.13 8.74
CA LEU A 77 2.27 21.49 9.90
C LEU A 77 2.23 23.04 10.03
N PRO A 78 1.83 23.63 11.17
CA PRO A 78 2.06 25.05 11.42
C PRO A 78 3.55 25.40 11.50
#